data_AF-A0AAD9NQ20-F1
#
_entry.id   AF-A0AAD9NQ20-F1
#
_cell.length_a   1.000
_cell.length_b   1.000
_cell.length_c   1.000
_cell.angle_alpha   90.00
_cell.angle_beta   90.00
_cell.angle_gamma   90.00
#
_symmetry.space_group_name_H-M   'P 1'
#
loop_
_entity.id
_entity.type
_entity.pdbx_description
1 polymer ?
#
loop_
_entity_poly.entity_id
_entity_poly.type
_entity_poly.pdbx_seq_one_letter_code
_entity_poly.pdbx_strand_id
1 'polypeptide(L)'
;MLLVAHSTRRGTTFAEIGCSPYVYKYETNIEHFCTTRPSTSESKEERKIDNRDPCAAVGGACVDICSGGVCSSGGLFTGLCTSPERCCIPQDLVVGDNCLNCICQSASGGCIDVKSGNGLGYFRITWPYWSDCGKPGGSYNACVHNYQCSRQCVVAYLKRYVTSSQTCERFSRIHKGGPWGWKWGTDAFWSKVNACCGKLGGC
;
A
#
# COMPACT_ATOMS: atom_id res chain seq x y z
N MET A 1 -2.30 -66.11 26.56
CA MET A 1 -1.92 -65.89 27.96
C MET A 1 -1.33 -64.48 28.06
N LEU A 2 -1.93 -63.66 28.92
CA LEU A 2 -1.53 -62.36 29.48
C LEU A 2 -1.21 -61.13 28.59
N LEU A 3 -1.88 -60.04 29.01
CA LEU A 3 -1.70 -58.60 28.73
C LEU A 3 -0.46 -58.01 29.43
N VAL A 4 -0.01 -56.83 28.96
CA VAL A 4 0.05 -55.50 29.66
C VAL A 4 1.11 -54.58 29.00
N ALA A 5 0.92 -53.26 29.18
CA ALA A 5 1.23 -52.14 28.29
C ALA A 5 2.36 -51.15 28.75
N HIS A 6 2.56 -50.12 27.91
CA HIS A 6 3.16 -48.76 28.07
C HIS A 6 4.69 -48.55 28.13
N SER A 7 5.23 -47.66 27.26
CA SER A 7 5.61 -46.25 27.58
C SER A 7 6.48 -45.57 26.48
N THR A 8 6.57 -44.26 26.61
CA THR A 8 6.83 -43.11 25.70
C THR A 8 8.27 -42.77 25.21
N ARG A 9 8.30 -42.02 24.09
CA ARG A 9 9.07 -40.79 23.72
C ARG A 9 10.37 -40.82 22.87
N ARG A 10 10.29 -39.97 21.82
CA ARG A 10 11.23 -38.96 21.25
C ARG A 10 12.48 -39.37 20.46
N GLY A 11 12.62 -38.70 19.30
CA GLY A 11 13.88 -38.49 18.59
C GLY A 11 13.68 -37.85 17.22
N THR A 12 13.58 -36.52 17.16
CA THR A 12 13.58 -35.70 15.94
C THR A 12 15.01 -35.53 15.43
N THR A 13 15.28 -35.82 14.15
CA THR A 13 16.55 -35.48 13.47
C THR A 13 16.39 -34.17 12.70
N PHE A 14 17.13 -33.15 13.11
CA PHE A 14 17.37 -31.94 12.32
C PHE A 14 18.31 -32.29 11.16
N ALA A 15 17.92 -31.97 9.92
CA ALA A 15 18.84 -31.94 8.79
C ALA A 15 19.49 -30.54 8.75
N GLU A 16 20.80 -30.49 8.95
CA GLU A 16 21.61 -29.30 8.72
C GLU A 16 21.68 -29.00 7.21
N ILE A 17 21.31 -27.79 6.81
CA ILE A 17 21.64 -27.26 5.48
C ILE A 17 22.70 -26.18 5.71
N GLY A 18 23.96 -26.55 5.45
CA GLY A 18 25.06 -25.61 5.38
C GLY A 18 25.00 -24.79 4.09
N CYS A 19 25.11 -23.47 4.21
CA CYS A 19 25.36 -22.59 3.06
C CYS A 19 26.88 -22.52 2.81
N SER A 20 27.31 -22.97 1.63
CA SER A 20 28.69 -22.86 1.14
C SER A 20 28.95 -21.46 0.57
N PRO A 21 30.13 -20.83 0.78
CA PRO A 21 30.38 -19.47 0.33
C PRO A 21 31.43 -19.41 -0.78
N TYR A 22 31.06 -19.13 -2.03
CA TYR A 22 31.95 -18.60 -3.09
C TYR A 22 31.03 -17.98 -4.17
N VAL A 23 31.33 -16.94 -4.95
CA VAL A 23 32.36 -15.89 -5.01
C VAL A 23 31.81 -14.87 -6.03
N TYR A 24 32.17 -13.58 -5.93
CA TYR A 24 31.75 -12.56 -6.89
C TYR A 24 32.44 -12.74 -8.26
N LYS A 25 31.65 -12.77 -9.33
CA LYS A 25 32.06 -12.37 -10.69
C LYS A 25 30.85 -11.86 -11.48
N TYR A 26 31.15 -10.95 -12.39
CA TYR A 26 30.31 -9.88 -12.93
C TYR A 26 29.51 -10.30 -14.17
N GLU A 27 28.39 -9.59 -14.36
CA GLU A 27 27.63 -9.34 -15.59
C GLU A 27 26.51 -10.30 -16.08
N THR A 28 25.35 -9.65 -16.23
CA THR A 28 24.16 -9.93 -17.08
C THR A 28 23.06 -10.89 -16.60
N ASN A 29 21.88 -10.30 -16.37
CA ASN A 29 20.52 -10.87 -16.32
C ASN A 29 20.28 -12.09 -15.43
N ILE A 30 19.66 -11.85 -14.26
CA ILE A 30 18.98 -12.90 -13.49
C ILE A 30 17.47 -12.63 -13.55
N GLU A 31 16.79 -13.33 -14.47
CA GLU A 31 15.40 -13.69 -14.24
C GLU A 31 15.36 -14.66 -13.05
N HIS A 32 14.82 -14.22 -11.91
CA HIS A 32 14.48 -15.13 -10.83
C HIS A 32 13.17 -15.84 -11.18
N PHE A 33 13.29 -17.06 -11.69
CA PHE A 33 12.19 -18.02 -11.76
C PHE A 33 11.82 -18.45 -10.34
N CYS A 34 10.77 -17.84 -9.77
CA CYS A 34 10.01 -18.44 -8.69
C CYS A 34 8.88 -19.25 -9.33
N THR A 35 8.94 -20.59 -9.25
CA THR A 35 7.83 -21.46 -9.66
C THR A 35 6.61 -21.14 -8.81
N THR A 36 5.60 -20.53 -9.42
CA THR A 36 4.29 -20.33 -8.81
C THR A 36 3.59 -21.67 -8.63
N ARG A 37 3.01 -21.88 -7.45
CA ARG A 37 2.00 -22.93 -7.24
C ARG A 37 0.77 -22.56 -8.10
N PRO A 38 0.03 -23.52 -8.69
CA PRO A 38 -1.07 -23.19 -9.60
C PRO A 38 -2.17 -22.43 -8.85
N SER A 39 -2.53 -21.26 -9.38
CA SER A 39 -3.70 -20.50 -8.97
C SER A 39 -4.97 -21.27 -9.31
N THR A 40 -5.65 -21.82 -8.32
CA THR A 40 -7.09 -22.08 -8.46
C THR A 40 -7.79 -20.71 -8.48
N SER A 41 -8.59 -20.49 -9.52
CA SER A 41 -9.39 -19.30 -9.82
C SER A 41 -9.82 -18.49 -8.59
N GLU A 42 -9.34 -17.25 -8.49
CA GLU A 42 -9.82 -16.25 -7.53
C GLU A 42 -11.26 -15.86 -7.88
N SER A 43 -12.21 -16.41 -7.12
CA SER A 43 -13.47 -15.71 -6.87
C SER A 43 -13.17 -14.44 -6.08
N LYS A 44 -13.85 -13.34 -6.43
CA LYS A 44 -13.91 -12.10 -5.64
C LYS A 44 -14.41 -12.41 -4.23
N GLU A 45 -13.52 -12.80 -3.34
CA GLU A 45 -13.81 -12.87 -1.91
C GLU A 45 -13.24 -11.59 -1.29
N GLU A 46 -14.12 -10.73 -0.79
CA GLU A 46 -13.72 -9.64 0.10
C GLU A 46 -12.86 -10.24 1.21
N ARG A 47 -11.62 -9.74 1.36
CA ARG A 47 -10.77 -10.08 2.50
C ARG A 47 -11.50 -9.64 3.77
N LYS A 48 -12.25 -10.56 4.39
CA LYS A 48 -12.75 -10.41 5.74
C LYS A 48 -11.54 -10.27 6.66
N ILE A 49 -11.32 -9.05 7.14
CA ILE A 49 -10.40 -8.78 8.23
C ILE A 49 -10.91 -9.59 9.42
N ASP A 50 -10.18 -10.63 9.81
CA ASP A 50 -10.47 -11.33 11.06
C ASP A 50 -10.20 -10.36 12.21
N ASN A 51 -11.19 -10.07 13.04
CA ASN A 51 -11.04 -9.22 14.22
C ASN A 51 -10.11 -9.83 15.29
N ARG A 52 -9.57 -11.03 15.06
CA ARG A 52 -8.51 -11.67 15.85
C ARG A 52 -7.12 -11.51 15.24
N ASP A 53 -7.00 -10.79 14.13
CA ASP A 53 -5.73 -10.51 13.48
C ASP A 53 -4.87 -9.59 14.38
N PRO A 54 -3.75 -10.06 14.95
CA PRO A 54 -2.90 -9.24 15.81
C PRO A 54 -2.23 -8.10 15.02
N CYS A 55 -2.18 -8.21 13.69
CA CYS A 55 -1.74 -7.17 12.79
C CYS A 55 -2.71 -5.96 12.79
N ALA A 56 -3.98 -6.15 13.13
CA ALA A 56 -4.98 -5.07 13.10
C ALA A 56 -4.69 -3.94 14.10
N ALA A 57 -4.08 -4.25 15.25
CA ALA A 57 -3.75 -3.26 16.28
C ALA A 57 -2.71 -2.23 15.83
N VAL A 58 -1.89 -2.58 14.82
CA VAL A 58 -0.90 -1.68 14.20
C VAL A 58 -1.34 -1.21 12.81
N GLY A 59 -2.63 -1.37 12.48
CA GLY A 59 -3.19 -1.00 11.18
C GLY A 59 -2.66 -1.87 10.04
N GLY A 60 -2.23 -3.09 10.34
CA GLY A 60 -1.70 -4.06 9.39
C GLY A 60 -2.61 -5.25 9.13
N ALA A 61 -2.20 -6.09 8.19
CA ALA A 61 -2.76 -7.41 7.93
C ALA A 61 -1.63 -8.43 7.88
N CYS A 62 -1.92 -9.64 8.34
CA CYS A 62 -0.97 -10.73 8.27
C CYS A 62 -1.01 -11.37 6.87
N VAL A 63 0.11 -11.33 6.14
CA VAL A 63 0.22 -11.90 4.76
C VAL A 63 1.31 -12.95 4.65
N ASP A 64 1.09 -13.93 3.76
CA ASP A 64 2.01 -15.03 3.45
C ASP A 64 3.15 -14.54 2.52
N ILE A 65 4.02 -13.65 3.02
CA ILE A 65 5.17 -13.11 2.27
C ILE A 65 6.44 -13.32 3.10
N CYS A 66 6.88 -14.58 3.20
CA CYS A 66 8.20 -14.93 3.70
C CYS A 66 9.04 -15.45 2.52
N SER A 67 9.92 -14.62 1.98
CA SER A 67 11.03 -15.12 1.15
C SER A 67 12.25 -15.23 2.07
N GLY A 68 12.66 -16.47 2.40
CA GLY A 68 13.84 -16.70 3.24
C GLY A 68 13.69 -16.33 4.71
N GLY A 69 12.48 -16.33 5.27
CA GLY A 69 12.23 -16.07 6.70
C GLY A 69 12.34 -14.59 7.12
N VAL A 70 12.41 -13.67 6.15
CA VAL A 70 12.47 -12.22 6.38
C VAL A 70 11.32 -11.54 5.67
N CYS A 71 10.65 -10.59 6.35
CA CYS A 71 9.63 -9.75 5.73
C CYS A 71 10.30 -8.81 4.73
N SER A 72 9.94 -8.90 3.44
CA SER A 72 10.67 -8.30 2.30
C SER A 72 10.65 -6.76 2.21
N SER A 73 10.36 -6.04 3.30
CA SER A 73 10.34 -4.57 3.30
C SER A 73 10.68 -3.97 4.67
N GLY A 74 11.81 -4.35 5.28
CA GLY A 74 12.43 -3.58 6.38
C GLY A 74 11.56 -3.30 7.63
N GLY A 75 10.39 -3.93 7.76
CA GLY A 75 9.44 -3.76 8.84
C GLY A 75 9.80 -4.67 10.00
N LEU A 76 10.46 -4.10 10.99
CA LEU A 76 10.94 -4.77 12.19
C LEU A 76 9.80 -5.07 13.17
N PHE A 77 8.95 -6.07 12.87
CA PHE A 77 8.07 -6.67 13.87
C PHE A 77 7.99 -8.19 13.66
N THR A 78 9.03 -8.89 14.10
CA THR A 78 8.95 -10.33 14.31
C THR A 78 8.02 -10.62 15.49
N GLY A 79 7.00 -11.47 15.32
CA GLY A 79 6.30 -12.10 16.45
C GLY A 79 4.83 -11.73 16.71
N LEU A 80 4.16 -10.99 15.82
CA LEU A 80 2.72 -10.69 15.99
C LEU A 80 1.80 -11.69 15.26
N CYS A 81 2.30 -12.53 14.37
CA CYS A 81 1.47 -13.55 13.70
C CYS A 81 1.50 -14.87 14.49
N THR A 82 0.36 -15.55 14.59
CA THR A 82 0.25 -16.88 15.24
C THR A 82 0.90 -18.02 14.44
N SER A 83 1.47 -17.73 13.27
CA SER A 83 2.19 -18.66 12.41
C SER A 83 3.53 -18.06 11.95
N PRO A 84 4.63 -18.84 11.92
CA PRO A 84 5.97 -18.39 11.55
C PRO A 84 6.13 -17.94 10.08
N GLU A 85 5.11 -18.08 9.23
CA GLU A 85 5.16 -17.76 7.79
C GLU A 85 4.34 -16.52 7.39
N ARG A 86 3.87 -15.74 8.38
CA ARG A 86 3.10 -14.52 8.12
C ARG A 86 3.82 -13.29 8.63
N CYS A 87 3.86 -12.25 7.80
CA CYS A 87 4.37 -10.94 8.16
C CYS A 87 3.23 -9.96 8.40
N CYS A 88 3.37 -9.12 9.43
CA CYS A 88 2.50 -7.97 9.62
C CYS A 88 2.91 -6.89 8.63
N ILE A 89 2.17 -6.76 7.53
CA ILE A 89 2.33 -5.61 6.66
C ILE A 89 1.31 -4.55 7.07
N PRO A 90 1.66 -3.26 7.20
CA PRO A 90 0.65 -2.22 7.32
C PRO A 90 -0.32 -2.32 6.14
N GLN A 91 -1.63 -2.19 6.37
CA GLN A 91 -2.59 -2.05 5.29
C GLN A 91 -2.29 -0.71 4.64
N ASP A 92 -1.50 -0.75 3.57
CA ASP A 92 -1.21 0.45 2.82
C ASP A 92 -2.50 0.99 2.25
N LEU A 93 -2.72 2.30 2.42
CA LEU A 93 -3.76 3.00 1.71
C LEU A 93 -3.50 2.82 0.21
N VAL A 94 -4.31 2.01 -0.46
CA VAL A 94 -4.21 1.82 -1.91
C VAL A 94 -5.15 2.81 -2.59
N VAL A 95 -4.58 3.90 -3.10
CA VAL A 95 -5.30 4.82 -3.99
C VAL A 95 -5.13 4.32 -5.42
N GLY A 96 -6.20 3.81 -6.02
CA GLY A 96 -6.15 3.27 -7.38
C GLY A 96 -5.68 4.29 -8.42
N ASP A 97 -4.98 3.84 -9.46
CA ASP A 97 -4.38 4.71 -10.47
C ASP A 97 -5.42 5.51 -11.25
N ASN A 98 -6.57 4.92 -11.59
CA ASN A 98 -7.68 5.63 -12.20
C ASN A 98 -8.16 6.78 -11.31
N CYS A 99 -8.23 6.56 -9.99
CA CYS A 99 -8.62 7.60 -9.04
C CYS A 99 -7.60 8.74 -8.99
N LEU A 100 -6.30 8.42 -8.86
CA LEU A 100 -5.24 9.43 -8.87
C LEU A 100 -5.21 10.23 -10.17
N ASN A 101 -5.36 9.56 -11.30
CA ASN A 101 -5.46 10.21 -12.60
C ASN A 101 -6.66 11.17 -12.64
N CYS A 102 -7.85 10.71 -12.22
CA CYS A 102 -9.05 11.55 -12.25
C CYS A 102 -9.02 12.71 -11.25
N ILE A 103 -8.37 12.55 -10.10
CA ILE A 103 -8.06 13.66 -9.19
C ILE A 103 -7.16 14.68 -9.89
N CYS A 104 -6.08 14.24 -10.55
CA CYS A 104 -5.18 15.11 -11.30
C CYS A 104 -5.92 15.89 -12.40
N GLN A 105 -6.69 15.18 -13.23
CA GLN A 105 -7.51 15.74 -14.30
C GLN A 105 -8.46 16.82 -13.77
N SER A 106 -9.14 16.55 -12.67
CA SER A 106 -10.12 17.46 -12.06
C SER A 106 -9.49 18.65 -11.34
N ALA A 107 -8.29 18.47 -10.77
CA ALA A 107 -7.58 19.51 -10.03
C ALA A 107 -7.04 20.58 -10.98
N SER A 108 -6.31 20.19 -12.01
CA SER A 108 -5.62 21.13 -12.93
C SER A 108 -6.34 21.36 -14.25
N GLY A 109 -7.44 20.65 -14.54
CA GLY A 109 -8.19 20.80 -15.80
C GLY A 109 -7.47 20.14 -16.98
N GLY A 110 -6.97 18.93 -16.79
CA GLY A 110 -6.19 18.22 -17.83
C GLY A 110 -4.97 17.46 -17.31
N CYS A 111 -4.76 17.41 -15.99
CA CYS A 111 -3.53 16.90 -15.39
C CYS A 111 -2.29 17.64 -15.93
N ILE A 112 -2.35 18.97 -15.86
CA ILE A 112 -1.32 19.89 -16.38
C ILE A 112 -0.57 20.57 -15.23
N ASP A 113 0.67 20.97 -15.50
CA ASP A 113 1.52 21.64 -14.54
C ASP A 113 1.17 23.13 -14.37
N VAL A 114 0.22 23.44 -13.48
CA VAL A 114 -0.23 24.82 -13.27
C VAL A 114 0.74 25.63 -12.41
N LYS A 115 1.19 26.78 -12.91
CA LYS A 115 2.25 27.59 -12.27
C LYS A 115 1.77 28.68 -11.31
N SER A 116 0.46 28.92 -11.19
CA SER A 116 -0.08 30.03 -10.40
C SER A 116 -1.43 29.73 -9.72
N GLY A 117 -1.81 30.57 -8.76
CA GLY A 117 -3.09 30.53 -8.04
C GLY A 117 -3.05 29.76 -6.71
N ASN A 118 -4.23 29.48 -6.16
CA ASN A 118 -4.38 28.75 -4.89
C ASN A 118 -4.08 27.26 -5.12
N GLY A 119 -2.83 26.87 -4.87
CA GLY A 119 -2.27 25.55 -5.15
C GLY A 119 -1.51 25.51 -6.48
N LEU A 120 -0.48 24.67 -6.58
CA LEU A 120 0.42 24.58 -7.73
C LEU A 120 0.47 23.15 -8.30
N GLY A 121 0.94 23.07 -9.54
CA GLY A 121 1.26 21.82 -10.22
C GLY A 121 0.04 21.00 -10.64
N TYR A 122 0.34 19.76 -10.99
CA TYR A 122 -0.60 18.76 -11.51
C TYR A 122 -1.84 18.54 -10.63
N PHE A 123 -1.62 18.54 -9.30
CA PHE A 123 -2.62 18.22 -8.30
C PHE A 123 -3.10 19.45 -7.51
N ARG A 124 -2.77 20.68 -7.93
CA ARG A 124 -3.13 21.92 -7.22
C ARG A 124 -2.79 21.88 -5.72
N ILE A 125 -1.65 21.29 -5.37
CA ILE A 125 -1.19 21.12 -3.99
C ILE A 125 -0.85 22.50 -3.43
N THR A 126 -1.34 22.82 -2.23
CA THR A 126 -0.98 24.05 -1.51
C THR A 126 0.23 23.83 -0.60
N TRP A 127 0.84 24.90 -0.09
CA TRP A 127 1.96 24.77 0.83
C TRP A 127 1.60 23.98 2.12
N PRO A 128 0.45 24.21 2.79
CA PRO A 128 0.05 23.40 3.93
C PRO A 128 -0.14 21.92 3.57
N TYR A 129 -0.74 21.64 2.41
CA TYR A 129 -0.92 20.28 1.91
C TYR A 129 0.43 19.57 1.74
N TRP A 130 1.40 20.24 1.09
CA TRP A 130 2.74 19.70 0.91
C TRP A 130 3.49 19.50 2.24
N SER A 131 3.32 20.44 3.18
CA SER A 131 3.85 20.28 4.54
C SER A 131 3.29 19.03 5.20
N ASP A 132 2.00 18.80 5.05
CA ASP A 132 1.31 17.68 5.69
C ASP A 132 1.59 16.32 5.05
N CYS A 133 1.98 16.29 3.78
CA CYS A 133 2.42 15.08 3.09
C CYS A 133 3.90 14.72 3.35
N GLY A 134 4.57 15.41 4.27
CA GLY A 134 5.94 15.09 4.68
C GLY A 134 7.03 15.85 3.93
N LYS A 135 6.68 16.95 3.22
CA LYS A 135 7.64 17.82 2.52
C LYS A 135 8.58 17.12 1.52
N PRO A 136 8.08 16.22 0.64
CA PRO A 136 8.93 15.52 -0.33
C PRO A 136 9.53 16.46 -1.37
N GLY A 137 10.57 15.99 -2.07
CA GLY A 137 11.17 16.69 -3.22
C GLY A 137 12.05 17.89 -2.87
N GLY A 138 12.49 18.02 -1.62
CA GLY A 138 13.43 19.06 -1.15
C GLY A 138 12.81 20.46 -0.98
N SER A 139 11.85 20.84 -1.83
CA SER A 139 11.07 22.06 -1.67
C SER A 139 9.65 21.91 -2.22
N TYR A 140 8.75 22.78 -1.76
CA TYR A 140 7.38 22.85 -2.25
C TYR A 140 7.33 23.00 -3.78
N ASN A 141 8.07 23.97 -4.33
CA ASN A 141 8.06 24.26 -5.77
C ASN A 141 8.62 23.12 -6.61
N ALA A 142 9.75 22.53 -6.17
CA ALA A 142 10.35 21.39 -6.87
C ALA A 142 9.40 20.17 -6.90
N CYS A 143 8.68 19.92 -5.82
CA CYS A 143 7.78 18.77 -5.75
C CYS A 143 6.49 18.96 -6.55
N VAL A 144 5.81 20.11 -6.40
CA VAL A 144 4.52 20.32 -7.07
C VAL A 144 4.63 20.34 -8.60
N HIS A 145 5.76 20.80 -9.14
CA HIS A 145 6.04 20.81 -10.58
C HIS A 145 6.66 19.50 -11.10
N ASN A 146 6.88 18.51 -10.23
CA ASN A 146 7.28 17.16 -10.62
C ASN A 146 6.08 16.22 -10.48
N TYR A 147 5.66 15.58 -11.58
CA TYR A 147 4.47 14.72 -11.57
C TYR A 147 4.57 13.58 -10.55
N GLN A 148 5.71 12.90 -10.46
CA GLN A 148 5.87 11.77 -9.55
C GLN A 148 5.93 12.23 -8.09
N CYS A 149 6.66 13.30 -7.79
CA CYS A 149 6.73 13.84 -6.43
C CYS A 149 5.35 14.32 -5.95
N SER A 150 4.64 15.08 -6.79
CA SER A 150 3.30 15.57 -6.46
C SER A 150 2.29 14.43 -6.28
N ARG A 151 2.33 13.39 -7.12
CA ARG A 151 1.51 12.18 -6.97
C ARG A 151 1.80 11.46 -5.65
N GLN A 152 3.07 11.26 -5.30
CA GLN A 152 3.47 10.66 -4.02
C GLN A 152 3.02 11.50 -2.82
N CYS A 153 3.12 12.83 -2.92
CA CYS A 153 2.61 13.73 -1.89
C CYS A 153 1.10 13.59 -1.70
N VAL A 154 0.31 13.46 -2.77
CA VAL A 154 -1.14 13.20 -2.65
C VAL A 154 -1.41 11.88 -1.93
N VAL A 155 -0.72 10.79 -2.30
CA VAL A 155 -0.89 9.49 -1.63
C VAL A 155 -0.52 9.58 -0.15
N ALA A 156 0.60 10.22 0.20
CA ALA A 156 1.02 10.39 1.59
C ALA A 156 0.03 11.25 2.40
N TYR A 157 -0.49 12.33 1.82
CA TYR A 157 -1.51 13.17 2.44
C TYR A 157 -2.81 12.39 2.68
N LEU A 158 -3.25 11.59 1.71
CA LEU A 158 -4.43 10.75 1.84
C LEU A 158 -4.21 9.67 2.90
N LYS A 159 -3.01 9.06 2.97
CA LYS A 159 -2.66 8.08 4.01
C LYS A 159 -2.74 8.69 5.41
N ARG A 160 -2.44 9.97 5.56
CA ARG A 160 -2.54 10.69 6.83
C ARG A 160 -3.99 10.98 7.24
N TYR A 161 -4.87 11.32 6.31
CA TYR A 161 -6.19 11.87 6.63
C TYR A 161 -7.39 10.97 6.31
N VAL A 162 -7.19 9.89 5.55
CA VAL A 162 -8.23 8.90 5.28
C VAL A 162 -8.10 7.77 6.30
N THR A 163 -8.86 7.88 7.38
CA THR A 163 -8.88 6.88 8.47
C THR A 163 -9.93 5.80 8.28
N SER A 164 -10.89 6.01 7.39
CA SER A 164 -11.98 5.07 7.09
C SER A 164 -12.53 5.32 5.68
N SER A 165 -13.24 4.32 5.15
CA SER A 165 -13.92 4.39 3.85
C SER A 165 -12.96 4.77 2.71
N GLN A 166 -12.02 3.87 2.40
CA GLN A 166 -10.99 4.03 1.37
C GLN A 166 -11.57 3.96 -0.06
N THR A 167 -12.42 4.93 -0.43
CA THR A 167 -13.06 5.03 -1.74
C THR A 167 -12.52 6.22 -2.52
N CYS A 168 -12.63 6.19 -3.85
CA CYS A 168 -12.21 7.34 -4.67
C CYS A 168 -12.97 8.63 -4.35
N GLU A 169 -14.24 8.52 -3.96
CA GLU A 169 -15.00 9.66 -3.43
C GLU A 169 -14.30 10.24 -2.20
N ARG A 170 -13.99 9.39 -1.23
CA ARG A 170 -13.35 9.84 0.01
C ARG A 170 -12.01 10.51 -0.27
N PHE A 171 -11.20 9.89 -1.12
CA PHE A 171 -9.90 10.42 -1.53
C PHE A 171 -10.00 11.78 -2.20
N SER A 172 -10.86 11.91 -3.21
CA SER A 172 -11.01 13.16 -3.96
C SER A 172 -11.53 14.31 -3.10
N ARG A 173 -12.49 14.03 -2.20
CA ARG A 173 -13.05 15.03 -1.30
C ARG A 173 -12.03 15.50 -0.27
N ILE A 174 -11.24 14.61 0.32
CA ILE A 174 -10.16 14.98 1.25
C ILE A 174 -9.03 15.72 0.51
N HIS A 175 -8.71 15.32 -0.72
CA HIS A 175 -7.74 16.04 -1.54
C HIS A 175 -8.19 17.50 -1.78
N LYS A 176 -9.46 17.71 -2.15
CA LYS A 176 -9.99 19.05 -2.46
C LYS A 176 -10.21 19.93 -1.23
N GLY A 177 -10.81 19.36 -0.19
CA GLY A 177 -11.30 20.12 0.98
C GLY A 177 -10.42 19.98 2.22
N GLY A 178 -9.28 19.30 2.12
CA GLY A 178 -8.42 19.03 3.26
C GLY A 178 -8.96 17.92 4.19
N PRO A 179 -8.51 17.84 5.45
CA PRO A 179 -8.80 16.70 6.34
C PRO A 179 -10.29 16.45 6.57
N TRP A 180 -11.10 17.52 6.51
CA TRP A 180 -12.55 17.48 6.69
C TRP A 180 -13.33 17.61 5.39
N GLY A 181 -12.66 17.59 4.23
CA GLY A 181 -13.26 17.83 2.92
C GLY A 181 -14.36 16.83 2.57
N TRP A 182 -14.36 15.64 3.18
CA TRP A 182 -15.43 14.66 3.02
C TRP A 182 -16.79 15.10 3.59
N LYS A 183 -16.83 16.06 4.51
CA LYS A 183 -18.07 16.45 5.17
C LYS A 183 -18.90 17.43 4.35
N TRP A 184 -18.29 18.43 3.73
CA TRP A 184 -19.03 19.53 3.06
C TRP A 184 -18.21 20.16 1.92
N GLY A 185 -18.89 20.79 0.96
CA GLY A 185 -18.28 21.74 0.02
C GLY A 185 -17.38 21.14 -1.06
N THR A 186 -17.41 19.82 -1.26
CA THR A 186 -16.55 19.10 -2.22
C THR A 186 -17.31 18.25 -3.22
N ASP A 187 -18.65 18.26 -3.19
CA ASP A 187 -19.50 17.46 -4.09
C ASP A 187 -19.24 17.81 -5.57
N ALA A 188 -19.10 19.09 -5.89
CA ALA A 188 -18.79 19.53 -7.26
C ALA A 188 -17.43 19.03 -7.76
N PHE A 189 -16.45 18.84 -6.86
CA PHE A 189 -15.17 18.26 -7.23
C PHE A 189 -15.29 16.75 -7.40
N TRP A 190 -16.00 16.08 -6.49
CA TRP A 190 -16.29 14.65 -6.62
C TRP A 190 -17.01 14.33 -7.93
N SER A 191 -18.04 15.09 -8.32
CA SER A 191 -18.76 14.88 -9.58
C SER A 191 -17.84 14.91 -10.80
N LYS A 192 -16.81 15.77 -10.81
CA LYS A 192 -15.80 15.81 -11.89
C LYS A 192 -14.92 14.56 -11.88
N VAL A 193 -14.46 14.13 -10.70
CA VAL A 193 -13.65 12.92 -10.56
C VAL A 193 -14.47 11.69 -10.95
N ASN A 194 -15.70 11.56 -10.46
CA ASN A 194 -16.59 10.44 -10.78
C ASN A 194 -16.91 10.36 -12.28
N ALA A 195 -17.16 11.49 -12.92
CA ALA A 195 -17.36 11.54 -14.38
C ALA A 195 -16.10 11.10 -15.15
N CYS A 196 -14.91 11.44 -14.67
CA CYS A 196 -13.66 10.92 -15.22
C CYS A 196 -13.54 9.40 -15.00
N CYS A 197 -13.81 8.90 -13.78
CA CYS A 197 -13.77 7.47 -13.45
C CYS A 197 -14.69 6.65 -14.36
N GLY A 198 -15.91 7.15 -14.63
CA GLY A 198 -16.85 6.49 -15.54
C GLY A 198 -16.31 6.31 -16.97
N LYS A 199 -15.50 7.25 -17.47
CA LYS A 199 -14.83 7.13 -18.78
C LYS A 199 -13.71 6.08 -18.80
N LEU A 200 -13.13 5.78 -17.64
CA LEU A 200 -12.04 4.81 -17.47
C LEU A 200 -12.54 3.41 -17.07
N GLY A 201 -13.86 3.17 -17.06
CA GLY A 201 -14.45 1.90 -16.62
C GLY A 201 -14.51 1.73 -15.09
N GLY A 202 -14.23 2.78 -14.33
CA GLY A 202 -14.38 2.81 -12.88
C GLY A 202 -13.16 3.29 -12.11
N CYS A 203 -13.45 3.68 -10.86
CA CYS A 203 -12.55 3.84 -9.73
C CYS A 203 -13.23 3.11 -8.55
#